data_AF-A0A1E4FT39-F1
#
_entry.id   AF-A0A1E4FT39-F1
#
_cell.length_a   1.000
_cell.length_b   1.000
_cell.length_c   1.000
_cell.angle_alpha   90.00
_cell.angle_beta   90.00
_cell.angle_gamma   90.00
#
_symmetry.space_group_name_H-M   'P 1'
#
loop_
_entity.id
_entity.type
_entity.pdbx_description
1 polymer ?
#
loop_
_entity_poly.entity_id
_entity_poly.type
_entity_poly.pdbx_seq_one_letter_code
_entity_poly.pdbx_strand_id
1 'polypeptide(L)'
;MIKFRPLFLAAILAGCGSVQDPSNLSWNNNQNSGNATTEASFVDPTARMQGVLVLGESVYIAPFSQISLGGSRLVVGNKSDVQDNVSIQADLGREVRMGAQTILAHGCSVVGPVTFGTSDGAPTFVGFNARVEGAIMEPRSMVAARARLGPGIVLHSGKKVLPGRNVTSQQEADDNSLGKVADMVPADDTFMQGVLTVNIDLAHGYHEMALVDPSAVSGIGPDPVSNLHPQQMVPTFAGQPVRAPNYTNRIIGDIRFGEAFLSFVNRLGQRNSLRADEGGPFAFGSGLQIADEVTVHALEHSEISVGANCQFGFHSVIHGGEDLNAPSPQVTTLGNNIQVEAGAVVFRSTLGDGCVIGAGALVDSCTLTAGTVVAPKTILIGNVNQGTISW
;
A
#
# COMPACT_ATOMS: atom_id res chain seq x y z
N MET A 1 -52.82 -53.64 23.56
CA MET A 1 -51.66 -52.88 24.06
C MET A 1 -50.48 -53.15 23.15
N ILE A 2 -50.31 -52.30 22.15
CA ILE A 2 -49.38 -52.45 21.02
C ILE A 2 -48.20 -51.52 21.30
N LYS A 3 -46.98 -52.08 21.47
CA LYS A 3 -45.76 -51.31 21.69
C LYS A 3 -45.09 -51.00 20.36
N PHE A 4 -45.10 -49.73 19.98
CA PHE A 4 -44.35 -49.17 18.85
C PHE A 4 -42.84 -49.19 19.12
N ARG A 5 -42.06 -49.63 18.13
CA ARG A 5 -40.63 -49.35 17.97
C ARG A 5 -40.47 -48.50 16.71
N PRO A 6 -39.91 -47.28 16.75
CA PRO A 6 -39.57 -46.56 15.52
C PRO A 6 -38.14 -46.87 15.07
N LEU A 7 -38.02 -47.12 13.77
CA LEU A 7 -36.80 -47.08 12.96
C LEU A 7 -36.09 -45.72 13.14
N PHE A 8 -34.77 -45.74 13.31
CA PHE A 8 -33.94 -44.55 13.12
C PHE A 8 -33.73 -44.31 11.63
N LEU A 9 -34.17 -43.15 11.16
CA LEU A 9 -33.96 -42.60 9.84
C LEU A 9 -32.57 -41.94 9.81
N ALA A 10 -31.72 -42.32 8.85
CA ALA A 10 -30.48 -41.62 8.55
C ALA A 10 -30.80 -40.24 7.95
N ALA A 11 -30.33 -39.18 8.58
CA ALA A 11 -30.32 -37.83 8.04
C ALA A 11 -28.88 -37.33 7.95
N ILE A 12 -28.51 -36.92 6.73
CA ILE A 12 -27.26 -36.28 6.35
C ILE A 12 -27.18 -34.93 7.07
N LEU A 13 -26.14 -34.73 7.88
CA LEU A 13 -25.71 -33.42 8.36
C LEU A 13 -24.29 -33.19 7.86
N ALA A 14 -24.17 -32.18 7.00
CA ALA A 14 -22.93 -31.68 6.44
C ALA A 14 -21.99 -31.28 7.58
N GLY A 15 -20.83 -31.94 7.63
CA GLY A 15 -19.78 -31.64 8.59
C GLY A 15 -19.17 -30.27 8.33
N CYS A 16 -19.05 -29.52 9.42
CA CYS A 16 -18.28 -28.29 9.54
C CYS A 16 -16.91 -28.41 8.86
N GLY A 17 -16.59 -27.43 8.00
CA GLY A 17 -15.27 -27.27 7.43
C GLY A 17 -14.23 -27.12 8.54
N SER A 18 -13.22 -27.98 8.49
CA SER A 18 -11.98 -27.84 9.24
C SER A 18 -11.32 -26.51 8.89
N VAL A 19 -10.98 -25.73 9.91
CA VAL A 19 -10.04 -24.60 9.81
C VAL A 19 -8.71 -25.19 9.32
N GLN A 20 -8.34 -24.90 8.07
CA GLN A 20 -7.01 -25.21 7.57
C GLN A 20 -6.01 -24.20 8.15
N ASP A 21 -4.94 -24.74 8.71
CA ASP A 21 -3.78 -24.05 9.24
C ASP A 21 -3.16 -23.12 8.17
N PRO A 22 -3.03 -21.81 8.43
CA PRO A 22 -2.48 -20.85 7.48
C PRO A 22 -0.97 -21.00 7.23
N SER A 23 -0.27 -21.90 7.94
CA SER A 23 1.17 -22.16 7.73
C SER A 23 1.50 -23.05 6.53
N ASN A 24 0.51 -23.52 5.76
CA ASN A 24 0.71 -24.57 4.75
C ASN A 24 0.24 -24.23 3.32
N LEU A 25 0.19 -22.94 2.95
CA LEU A 25 0.18 -22.57 1.54
C LEU A 25 1.58 -22.79 0.98
N SER A 26 1.85 -24.01 0.51
CA SER A 26 3.03 -24.33 -0.27
C SER A 26 3.02 -23.45 -1.52
N TRP A 27 3.80 -22.38 -1.51
CA TRP A 27 4.14 -21.59 -2.68
C TRP A 27 4.75 -22.54 -3.71
N ASN A 28 4.01 -22.81 -4.78
CA ASN A 28 4.56 -23.54 -5.92
C ASN A 28 5.51 -22.59 -6.65
N ASN A 29 6.70 -22.40 -6.09
CA ASN A 29 7.86 -21.88 -6.79
C ASN A 29 8.22 -22.93 -7.83
N ASN A 30 7.61 -22.85 -9.02
CA ASN A 30 8.03 -23.63 -10.16
C ASN A 30 9.37 -23.04 -10.65
N GLN A 31 10.43 -23.21 -9.85
CA GLN A 31 11.80 -22.93 -10.26
C GLN A 31 12.20 -24.02 -11.23
N ASN A 32 12.05 -23.72 -12.51
CA ASN A 32 12.61 -24.53 -13.57
C ASN A 32 14.14 -24.46 -13.41
N SER A 33 14.74 -25.57 -12.95
CA SER A 33 16.18 -25.70 -12.75
C SER A 33 16.90 -25.65 -14.10
N GLY A 34 17.40 -24.48 -14.47
CA GLY A 34 18.19 -24.31 -15.69
C GLY A 34 18.69 -22.88 -15.90
N ASN A 35 19.87 -22.57 -15.34
CA ASN A 35 20.76 -21.44 -15.68
C ASN A 35 20.17 -20.01 -15.61
N ALA A 36 20.34 -19.33 -14.46
CA ALA A 36 20.69 -17.91 -14.30
C ALA A 36 20.54 -17.53 -12.83
N THR A 37 21.29 -16.55 -12.35
CA THR A 37 21.13 -15.90 -11.04
C THR A 37 19.71 -15.31 -10.92
N THR A 38 18.75 -16.07 -10.38
CA THR A 38 17.40 -15.54 -10.13
C THR A 38 17.48 -14.51 -9.00
N GLU A 39 17.23 -13.23 -9.30
CA GLU A 39 17.19 -12.20 -8.27
C GLU A 39 15.97 -12.39 -7.35
N ALA A 40 16.16 -12.20 -6.04
CA ALA A 40 15.21 -12.60 -5.01
C ALA A 40 13.90 -11.80 -5.06
N SER A 41 12.76 -12.48 -4.93
CA SER A 41 11.45 -11.85 -4.69
C SER A 41 11.01 -12.10 -3.26
N PHE A 42 10.15 -11.23 -2.75
CA PHE A 42 9.62 -11.33 -1.39
C PHE A 42 8.11 -11.07 -1.35
N VAL A 43 7.39 -11.92 -0.63
CA VAL A 43 5.98 -11.74 -0.29
C VAL A 43 5.89 -11.67 1.22
N ASP A 44 5.40 -10.55 1.76
CA ASP A 44 5.25 -10.36 3.19
C ASP A 44 4.28 -11.43 3.75
N PRO A 45 4.58 -12.03 4.92
CA PRO A 45 3.73 -13.07 5.52
C PRO A 45 2.28 -12.66 5.81
N THR A 46 1.98 -11.36 5.84
CA THR A 46 0.63 -10.85 6.06
C THR A 46 -0.17 -10.61 4.77
N ALA A 47 0.47 -10.66 3.59
CA ALA A 47 -0.21 -10.63 2.32
C ALA A 47 -1.12 -11.86 2.17
N ARG A 48 -2.33 -11.66 1.67
CA ARG A 48 -3.33 -12.72 1.51
C ARG A 48 -3.64 -12.93 0.04
N MET A 49 -3.70 -14.20 -0.34
CA MET A 49 -3.95 -14.57 -1.73
C MET A 49 -4.87 -15.79 -1.83
N GLN A 50 -5.88 -15.70 -2.70
CA GLN A 50 -6.76 -16.80 -3.10
C GLN A 50 -6.77 -16.92 -4.64
N GLY A 51 -6.21 -18.00 -5.19
CA GLY A 51 -6.22 -18.31 -6.63
C GLY A 51 -4.84 -18.60 -7.20
N VAL A 52 -4.57 -18.20 -8.46
CA VAL A 52 -3.30 -18.49 -9.15
C VAL A 52 -2.47 -17.22 -9.36
N LEU A 53 -1.27 -17.19 -8.79
CA LEU A 53 -0.30 -16.11 -8.92
C LEU A 53 0.93 -16.62 -9.67
N VAL A 54 1.38 -15.85 -10.65
CA VAL A 54 2.62 -16.09 -11.38
C VAL A 54 3.53 -14.89 -11.14
N LEU A 55 4.62 -15.12 -10.41
CA LEU A 55 5.61 -14.09 -10.08
C LEU A 55 6.81 -14.17 -11.02
N GLY A 56 7.27 -13.00 -11.45
CA GLY A 56 8.60 -12.78 -12.01
C GLY A 56 9.67 -12.69 -10.92
N GLU A 57 10.81 -12.12 -11.28
CA GLU A 57 11.97 -11.91 -10.40
C GLU A 57 12.00 -10.51 -9.79
N SER A 58 12.69 -10.33 -8.66
CA SER A 58 12.78 -9.04 -7.95
C SER A 58 11.42 -8.38 -7.69
N VAL A 59 10.40 -9.18 -7.39
CA VAL A 59 9.06 -8.70 -7.05
C VAL A 59 8.92 -8.50 -5.55
N TYR A 60 8.31 -7.38 -5.15
CA TYR A 60 7.93 -7.11 -3.76
C TYR A 60 6.41 -7.11 -3.60
N ILE A 61 5.86 -8.01 -2.77
CA ILE A 61 4.47 -7.95 -2.32
C ILE A 61 4.49 -7.60 -0.83
N ALA A 62 4.01 -6.42 -0.50
CA ALA A 62 4.14 -5.80 0.81
C ALA A 62 3.01 -6.22 1.78
N PRO A 63 3.04 -5.75 3.03
CA PRO A 63 2.05 -6.10 4.04
C PRO A 63 0.59 -5.91 3.64
N PHE A 64 -0.23 -6.86 4.06
CA PHE A 64 -1.69 -6.79 3.96
C PHE A 64 -2.28 -6.58 2.57
N SER A 65 -1.51 -6.77 1.49
CA SER A 65 -2.11 -6.84 0.15
C SER A 65 -3.12 -7.99 0.10
N GLN A 66 -4.28 -7.75 -0.53
CA GLN A 66 -5.39 -8.69 -0.58
C GLN A 66 -5.71 -9.06 -2.03
N ILE A 67 -5.45 -10.31 -2.40
CA ILE A 67 -5.56 -10.80 -3.77
C ILE A 67 -6.62 -11.90 -3.84
N SER A 68 -7.72 -11.64 -4.56
CA SER A 68 -8.84 -12.58 -4.74
C SER A 68 -9.09 -12.84 -6.23
N LEU A 69 -8.76 -14.05 -6.69
CA LEU A 69 -8.73 -14.42 -8.10
C LEU A 69 -9.73 -15.56 -8.37
N GLY A 70 -11.03 -15.28 -8.35
CA GLY A 70 -12.15 -16.23 -8.46
C GLY A 70 -12.16 -17.11 -9.73
N GLY A 71 -11.22 -18.06 -9.80
CA GLY A 71 -10.92 -18.86 -10.99
C GLY A 71 -9.98 -18.19 -12.00
N SER A 72 -9.48 -16.98 -11.70
CA SER A 72 -8.61 -16.21 -12.58
C SER A 72 -7.12 -16.33 -12.18
N ARG A 73 -6.27 -15.59 -12.89
CA ARG A 73 -4.84 -15.49 -12.62
C ARG A 73 -4.42 -14.04 -12.39
N LEU A 74 -3.40 -13.85 -11.57
CA LEU A 74 -2.58 -12.64 -11.49
C LEU A 74 -1.19 -12.97 -12.00
N VAL A 75 -0.71 -12.19 -12.97
CA VAL A 75 0.70 -12.22 -13.41
C VAL A 75 1.37 -10.96 -12.89
N VAL A 76 2.51 -11.12 -12.24
CA VAL A 76 3.36 -10.02 -11.79
C VAL A 76 4.70 -10.13 -12.49
N GLY A 77 4.98 -9.23 -13.43
CA GLY A 77 6.24 -9.19 -14.15
C GLY A 77 7.42 -8.77 -13.28
N ASN A 78 8.63 -8.97 -13.79
CA ASN A 78 9.87 -8.71 -13.07
C ASN A 78 9.94 -7.27 -12.52
N LYS A 79 10.60 -7.10 -11.39
CA LYS A 79 10.91 -5.78 -10.81
C LYS A 79 9.66 -4.95 -10.56
N SER A 80 8.54 -5.59 -10.23
CA SER A 80 7.27 -4.95 -9.93
C SER A 80 6.98 -5.00 -8.44
N ASP A 81 6.10 -4.12 -7.99
CA ASP A 81 5.68 -4.08 -6.59
C ASP A 81 4.16 -4.00 -6.42
N VAL A 82 3.69 -4.66 -5.35
CA VAL A 82 2.32 -4.62 -4.85
C VAL A 82 2.40 -4.17 -3.41
N GLN A 83 2.20 -2.87 -3.17
CA GLN A 83 2.49 -2.27 -1.88
C GLN A 83 1.39 -2.49 -0.84
N ASP A 84 1.59 -1.89 0.33
CA ASP A 84 0.80 -2.11 1.53
C ASP A 84 -0.69 -1.89 1.29
N ASN A 85 -1.52 -2.82 1.77
CA ASN A 85 -2.98 -2.76 1.64
C ASN A 85 -3.53 -2.64 0.20
N VAL A 86 -2.74 -2.94 -0.83
CA VAL A 86 -3.25 -3.04 -2.21
C VAL A 86 -4.27 -4.17 -2.32
N SER A 87 -5.38 -3.91 -3.01
CA SER A 87 -6.41 -4.93 -3.28
C SER A 87 -6.49 -5.26 -4.77
N ILE A 88 -6.52 -6.57 -5.09
CA ILE A 88 -6.65 -7.06 -6.46
C ILE A 88 -7.78 -8.08 -6.51
N GLN A 89 -8.80 -7.80 -7.33
CA GLN A 89 -9.91 -8.72 -7.58
C GLN A 89 -9.99 -9.08 -9.07
N ALA A 90 -10.09 -10.38 -9.37
CA ALA A 90 -10.26 -10.86 -10.73
C ALA A 90 -11.11 -12.14 -10.79
N ASP A 91 -12.30 -12.06 -11.38
CA ASP A 91 -13.13 -13.24 -11.63
C ASP A 91 -12.67 -14.01 -12.88
N LEU A 92 -13.17 -15.23 -13.07
CA LEU A 92 -12.86 -16.09 -14.22
C LEU A 92 -12.96 -15.33 -15.55
N GLY A 93 -11.90 -15.40 -16.36
CA GLY A 93 -11.81 -14.72 -17.65
C GLY A 93 -11.46 -13.22 -17.58
N ARG A 94 -11.26 -12.67 -16.37
CA ARG A 94 -10.94 -11.26 -16.13
C ARG A 94 -9.52 -11.09 -15.57
N GLU A 95 -8.54 -11.75 -16.19
CA GLU A 95 -7.14 -11.80 -15.72
C GLU A 95 -6.55 -10.40 -15.47
N VAL A 96 -5.74 -10.27 -14.42
CA VAL A 96 -4.89 -9.10 -14.19
C VAL A 96 -3.45 -9.46 -14.57
N ARG A 97 -2.87 -8.66 -15.45
CA ARG A 97 -1.50 -8.84 -15.96
C ARG A 97 -0.70 -7.58 -15.70
N MET A 98 0.25 -7.66 -14.79
CA MET A 98 1.27 -6.65 -14.59
C MET A 98 2.50 -7.04 -15.42
N GLY A 99 2.91 -6.16 -16.32
CA GLY A 99 4.18 -6.23 -17.04
C GLY A 99 5.37 -6.05 -16.09
N ALA A 100 6.57 -5.99 -16.64
CA ALA A 100 7.74 -5.64 -15.85
C ALA A 100 7.61 -4.18 -15.35
N GLN A 101 8.20 -3.90 -14.19
CA GLN A 101 8.25 -2.55 -13.62
C GLN A 101 6.87 -1.91 -13.40
N THR A 102 5.89 -2.70 -12.96
CA THR A 102 4.57 -2.20 -12.56
C THR A 102 4.57 -1.87 -11.06
N ILE A 103 4.13 -0.66 -10.73
CA ILE A 103 4.07 -0.15 -9.35
C ILE A 103 2.60 0.00 -8.96
N LEU A 104 2.15 -0.80 -7.99
CA LEU A 104 0.85 -0.61 -7.34
C LEU A 104 1.09 -0.06 -5.94
N ALA A 105 0.94 1.26 -5.78
CA ALA A 105 1.24 1.95 -4.53
C ALA A 105 0.16 1.76 -3.46
N HIS A 106 0.51 2.14 -2.23
CA HIS A 106 -0.27 1.88 -1.01
C HIS A 106 -1.79 2.09 -1.15
N GLY A 107 -2.55 1.06 -0.77
CA GLY A 107 -4.01 1.12 -0.66
C GLY A 107 -4.77 1.24 -1.99
N CYS A 108 -4.09 1.19 -3.14
CA CYS A 108 -4.77 1.20 -4.44
C CYS A 108 -5.60 -0.07 -4.66
N SER A 109 -6.56 0.00 -5.59
CA SER A 109 -7.44 -1.12 -5.93
C SER A 109 -7.44 -1.42 -7.44
N VAL A 110 -7.37 -2.71 -7.77
CA VAL A 110 -7.38 -3.21 -9.15
C VAL A 110 -8.51 -4.22 -9.31
N VAL A 111 -9.41 -3.96 -10.28
CA VAL A 111 -10.51 -4.87 -10.62
C VAL A 111 -10.36 -5.34 -12.06
N GLY A 112 -9.99 -6.61 -12.24
CA GLY A 112 -9.74 -7.23 -13.53
C GLY A 112 -10.91 -7.16 -14.51
N PRO A 113 -10.70 -7.34 -15.83
CA PRO A 113 -9.40 -7.54 -16.46
C PRO A 113 -8.60 -6.24 -16.49
N VAL A 114 -7.32 -6.30 -16.17
CA VAL A 114 -6.44 -5.13 -16.29
C VAL A 114 -5.09 -5.58 -16.85
N THR A 115 -4.55 -4.82 -17.79
CA THR A 115 -3.18 -5.01 -18.27
C THR A 115 -2.37 -3.76 -18.00
N PHE A 116 -1.22 -3.91 -17.34
CA PHE A 116 -0.26 -2.85 -17.09
C PHE A 116 1.02 -3.14 -17.87
N GLY A 117 1.48 -2.21 -18.70
CA GLY A 117 2.77 -2.29 -19.39
C GLY A 117 2.95 -3.53 -20.27
N THR A 118 4.21 -3.90 -20.49
CA THR A 118 4.65 -5.10 -21.23
C THR A 118 5.78 -5.80 -20.47
N SER A 119 6.31 -6.91 -20.97
CA SER A 119 7.39 -7.67 -20.33
C SER A 119 8.76 -6.95 -20.30
N ASP A 120 8.93 -5.91 -21.12
CA ASP A 120 10.19 -5.20 -21.37
C ASP A 120 9.99 -3.68 -21.57
N GLY A 121 8.82 -3.17 -21.16
CA GLY A 121 8.41 -1.78 -21.34
C GLY A 121 8.81 -0.87 -20.19
N ALA A 122 8.64 0.43 -20.41
CA ALA A 122 8.80 1.45 -19.37
C ALA A 122 7.73 1.31 -18.25
N PRO A 123 8.02 1.78 -17.02
CA PRO A 123 7.17 1.55 -15.86
C PRO A 123 5.74 2.06 -15.99
N THR A 124 4.84 1.44 -15.23
CA THR A 124 3.48 1.94 -15.02
C THR A 124 3.21 2.12 -13.54
N PHE A 125 2.47 3.16 -13.17
CA PHE A 125 2.25 3.51 -11.75
C PHE A 125 0.78 3.72 -11.42
N VAL A 126 0.32 3.12 -10.32
CA VAL A 126 -1.00 3.36 -9.72
C VAL A 126 -0.81 3.89 -8.29
N GLY A 127 -1.26 5.12 -8.04
CA GLY A 127 -0.96 5.86 -6.82
C GLY A 127 -1.84 5.52 -5.62
N PHE A 128 -1.57 6.22 -4.52
CA PHE A 128 -2.20 5.98 -3.21
C PHE A 128 -3.72 6.03 -3.28
N ASN A 129 -4.39 4.99 -2.79
CA ASN A 129 -5.85 4.87 -2.78
C ASN A 129 -6.52 5.16 -4.13
N ALA A 130 -5.79 4.96 -5.25
CA ALA A 130 -6.33 5.05 -6.61
C ALA A 130 -7.06 3.76 -7.00
N ARG A 131 -7.77 3.79 -8.13
CA ARG A 131 -8.56 2.65 -8.60
C ARG A 131 -8.45 2.46 -10.11
N VAL A 132 -8.11 1.24 -10.54
CA VAL A 132 -8.07 0.85 -11.96
C VAL A 132 -8.97 -0.35 -12.17
N GLU A 133 -9.90 -0.25 -13.11
CA GLU A 133 -10.89 -1.29 -13.35
C GLU A 133 -11.05 -1.56 -14.83
N GLY A 134 -10.94 -2.81 -15.29
CA GLY A 134 -11.31 -3.15 -16.66
C GLY A 134 -10.50 -2.44 -17.76
N ALA A 135 -9.28 -2.00 -17.49
CA ALA A 135 -8.53 -1.03 -18.32
C ALA A 135 -7.20 -1.59 -18.84
N ILE A 136 -6.60 -0.87 -19.79
CA ILE A 136 -5.24 -1.11 -20.26
C ILE A 136 -4.42 0.13 -19.93
N MET A 137 -3.30 -0.04 -19.25
CA MET A 137 -2.28 0.97 -19.05
C MET A 137 -1.08 0.59 -19.91
N GLU A 138 -0.82 1.35 -20.97
CA GLU A 138 0.38 1.14 -21.81
C GLU A 138 1.66 1.45 -21.02
N PRO A 139 2.84 0.97 -21.46
CA PRO A 139 4.12 1.34 -20.83
C PRO A 139 4.27 2.85 -20.68
N ARG A 140 4.96 3.30 -19.62
CA ARG A 140 5.11 4.72 -19.29
C ARG A 140 3.76 5.42 -19.12
N SER A 141 2.92 4.93 -18.21
CA SER A 141 1.63 5.56 -17.87
C SER A 141 1.38 5.60 -16.37
N MET A 142 0.59 6.57 -15.91
CA MET A 142 0.43 6.83 -14.48
C MET A 142 -1.02 7.16 -14.10
N VAL A 143 -1.52 6.59 -13.00
CA VAL A 143 -2.76 6.98 -12.35
C VAL A 143 -2.41 7.57 -10.99
N ALA A 144 -2.58 8.88 -10.80
CA ALA A 144 -2.15 9.55 -9.57
C ALA A 144 -3.02 9.19 -8.34
N ALA A 145 -2.58 9.63 -7.16
CA ALA A 145 -3.27 9.38 -5.89
C ALA A 145 -4.77 9.77 -5.96
N ARG A 146 -5.62 8.90 -5.41
CA ARG A 146 -7.08 9.06 -5.38
C ARG A 146 -7.73 9.26 -6.77
N ALA A 147 -7.03 8.96 -7.87
CA ALA A 147 -7.61 8.96 -9.20
C ALA A 147 -8.25 7.60 -9.56
N ARG A 148 -9.15 7.61 -10.54
CA ARG A 148 -9.81 6.41 -11.06
C ARG A 148 -9.71 6.32 -12.57
N LEU A 149 -9.31 5.15 -13.06
CA LEU A 149 -9.35 4.77 -14.47
C LEU A 149 -10.44 3.69 -14.65
N GLY A 150 -11.52 4.05 -15.34
CA GLY A 150 -12.68 3.19 -15.54
C GLY A 150 -12.51 2.11 -16.63
N PRO A 151 -13.51 1.22 -16.74
CA PRO A 151 -13.45 0.06 -17.65
C PRO A 151 -13.52 0.43 -19.12
N GLY A 152 -12.85 -0.36 -19.95
CA GLY A 152 -12.80 -0.21 -21.40
C GLY A 152 -11.88 0.91 -21.90
N ILE A 153 -11.07 1.49 -21.00
CA ILE A 153 -10.20 2.63 -21.32
C ILE A 153 -8.77 2.14 -21.50
N VAL A 154 -8.08 2.70 -22.51
CA VAL A 154 -6.64 2.59 -22.69
C VAL A 154 -6.01 3.91 -22.24
N LEU A 155 -5.20 3.87 -21.19
CA LEU A 155 -4.33 5.00 -20.85
C LEU A 155 -3.04 4.86 -21.67
N HIS A 156 -2.92 5.72 -22.68
CA HIS A 156 -1.81 5.65 -23.64
C HIS A 156 -0.45 5.99 -23.01
N SER A 157 0.61 5.46 -23.63
CA SER A 157 1.99 5.75 -23.23
C SER A 157 2.25 7.25 -23.19
N GLY A 158 2.85 7.71 -22.10
CA GLY A 158 3.13 9.11 -21.82
C GLY A 158 1.97 9.90 -21.23
N LYS A 159 0.84 9.25 -20.87
CA LYS A 159 -0.28 9.91 -20.20
C LYS A 159 -0.30 9.63 -18.70
N LYS A 160 -0.76 10.62 -17.94
CA LYS A 160 -1.12 10.47 -16.54
C LYS A 160 -2.52 10.96 -16.22
N VAL A 161 -3.26 10.19 -15.43
CA VAL A 161 -4.50 10.65 -14.80
C VAL A 161 -4.15 11.52 -13.61
N LEU A 162 -4.71 12.73 -13.57
CA LEU A 162 -4.43 13.72 -12.53
C LEU A 162 -5.02 13.30 -11.17
N PRO A 163 -4.45 13.78 -10.05
CA PRO A 163 -4.90 13.41 -8.72
C PRO A 163 -6.40 13.62 -8.50
N GLY A 164 -7.05 12.64 -7.89
CA GLY A 164 -8.48 12.71 -7.58
C GLY A 164 -9.44 12.59 -8.77
N ARG A 165 -8.96 12.58 -10.02
CA ARG A 165 -9.82 12.60 -11.22
C ARG A 165 -10.39 11.22 -11.55
N ASN A 166 -11.63 11.20 -12.04
CA ASN A 166 -12.34 10.00 -12.47
C ASN A 166 -12.45 9.98 -14.00
N VAL A 167 -11.71 9.12 -14.67
CA VAL A 167 -11.72 8.94 -16.13
C VAL A 167 -12.68 7.81 -16.47
N THR A 168 -13.69 8.13 -17.27
CA THR A 168 -14.85 7.25 -17.57
C THR A 168 -15.13 7.08 -19.06
N SER A 169 -14.37 7.76 -19.94
CA SER A 169 -14.42 7.57 -21.39
C SER A 169 -13.02 7.66 -21.98
N GLN A 170 -12.84 7.10 -23.18
CA GLN A 170 -11.57 7.20 -23.90
C GLN A 170 -11.23 8.67 -24.24
N GLN A 171 -12.23 9.48 -24.60
CA GLN A 171 -12.03 10.90 -24.87
C GLN A 171 -11.40 11.63 -23.66
N GLU A 172 -11.84 11.29 -22.44
CA GLU A 172 -11.29 11.85 -21.21
C GLU A 172 -9.86 11.38 -20.92
N ALA A 173 -9.46 10.22 -21.44
CA ALA A 173 -8.10 9.69 -21.33
C ALA A 173 -7.13 10.29 -22.38
N ASP A 174 -7.68 10.74 -23.51
CA ASP A 174 -6.89 11.23 -24.65
C ASP A 174 -6.70 12.76 -24.62
N ASP A 175 -7.72 13.50 -24.20
CA ASP A 175 -7.80 14.96 -24.32
C ASP A 175 -7.45 15.68 -23.01
N ASN A 176 -6.23 16.23 -22.95
CA ASN A 176 -5.74 17.01 -21.81
C ASN A 176 -6.61 18.24 -21.51
N SER A 177 -7.33 18.80 -22.50
CA SER A 177 -8.17 19.98 -22.31
C SER A 177 -9.39 19.73 -21.42
N LEU A 178 -9.77 18.45 -21.23
CA LEU A 178 -10.83 18.04 -20.32
C LEU A 178 -10.41 18.03 -18.84
N GLY A 179 -9.14 18.32 -18.54
CA GLY A 179 -8.65 18.53 -17.17
C GLY A 179 -8.62 17.28 -16.29
N LYS A 180 -8.70 16.09 -16.90
CA LYS A 180 -8.62 14.79 -16.19
C LYS A 180 -7.27 14.11 -16.33
N VAL A 181 -6.58 14.35 -17.44
CA VAL A 181 -5.27 13.79 -17.76
C VAL A 181 -4.29 14.90 -18.10
N ALA A 182 -3.01 14.57 -18.05
CA ALA A 182 -1.92 15.38 -18.57
C ALA A 182 -0.86 14.48 -19.22
N ASP A 183 0.06 15.07 -19.96
CA ASP A 183 1.25 14.36 -20.42
C ASP A 183 2.22 14.16 -19.25
N MET A 184 2.90 13.01 -19.25
CA MET A 184 3.95 12.71 -18.30
C MET A 184 5.20 13.55 -18.58
N VAL A 185 5.79 14.07 -17.51
CA VAL A 185 7.02 14.85 -17.52
C VAL A 185 8.19 14.02 -17.01
N PRO A 186 9.46 14.40 -17.28
CA PRO A 186 10.63 13.64 -16.81
C PRO A 186 10.67 13.40 -15.30
N ALA A 187 10.09 14.32 -14.51
CA ALA A 187 10.00 14.13 -13.06
C ALA A 187 9.11 12.94 -12.67
N ASP A 188 8.06 12.62 -13.44
CA ASP A 188 7.24 11.43 -13.22
C ASP A 188 8.07 10.16 -13.51
N ASP A 189 8.87 10.18 -14.57
CA ASP A 189 9.77 9.07 -14.94
C ASP A 189 10.81 8.83 -13.83
N THR A 190 11.48 9.88 -13.34
CA THR A 190 12.44 9.80 -12.23
C THR A 190 11.80 9.26 -10.96
N PHE A 191 10.59 9.75 -10.62
CA PHE A 191 9.86 9.28 -9.44
C PHE A 191 9.58 7.77 -9.52
N MET A 192 9.05 7.27 -10.64
CA MET A 192 8.79 5.84 -10.80
C MET A 192 10.07 4.99 -10.70
N GLN A 193 11.19 5.47 -11.28
CA GLN A 193 12.47 4.75 -11.17
C GLN A 193 12.99 4.70 -9.73
N GLY A 194 12.81 5.77 -8.96
CA GLY A 194 13.13 5.80 -7.53
C GLY A 194 12.34 4.73 -6.76
N VAL A 195 11.02 4.71 -6.94
CA VAL A 195 10.14 3.72 -6.29
C VAL A 195 10.54 2.27 -6.63
N LEU A 196 10.83 1.99 -7.91
CA LEU A 196 11.28 0.66 -8.33
C LEU A 196 12.60 0.26 -7.69
N THR A 197 13.57 1.18 -7.68
CA THR A 197 14.90 0.92 -7.12
C THR A 197 14.79 0.50 -5.65
N VAL A 198 14.04 1.26 -4.86
CA VAL A 198 13.84 0.95 -3.44
C VAL A 198 13.10 -0.38 -3.27
N ASN A 199 12.02 -0.63 -4.00
CA ASN A 199 11.22 -1.83 -3.78
C ASN A 199 11.94 -3.11 -4.23
N ILE A 200 12.84 -3.03 -5.22
CA ILE A 200 13.75 -4.14 -5.57
C ILE A 200 14.73 -4.41 -4.41
N ASP A 201 15.36 -3.36 -3.87
CA ASP A 201 16.26 -3.47 -2.73
C ASP A 201 15.54 -4.04 -1.49
N LEU A 202 14.30 -3.62 -1.22
CA LEU A 202 13.47 -4.17 -0.16
C LEU A 202 13.13 -5.65 -0.40
N ALA A 203 12.80 -6.05 -1.64
CA ALA A 203 12.55 -7.45 -1.96
C ALA A 203 13.75 -8.33 -1.60
N HIS A 204 14.96 -7.88 -1.96
CA HIS A 204 16.19 -8.60 -1.68
C HIS A 204 16.50 -8.61 -0.18
N GLY A 205 16.44 -7.45 0.47
CA GLY A 205 16.74 -7.32 1.90
C GLY A 205 15.80 -8.15 2.78
N TYR A 206 14.50 -8.13 2.48
CA TYR A 206 13.53 -8.94 3.21
C TYR A 206 13.66 -10.44 2.93
N HIS A 207 14.01 -10.82 1.70
CA HIS A 207 14.29 -12.21 1.37
C HIS A 207 15.45 -12.75 2.20
N GLU A 208 16.59 -12.06 2.20
CA GLU A 208 17.77 -12.44 2.99
C GLU A 208 17.46 -12.46 4.49
N MET A 209 16.73 -11.46 4.99
CA MET A 209 16.32 -11.41 6.39
C MET A 209 15.44 -12.62 6.77
N ALA A 210 14.52 -13.02 5.90
CA ALA A 210 13.65 -14.19 6.13
C ALA A 210 14.43 -15.52 6.11
N LEU A 211 15.49 -15.64 5.31
CA LEU A 211 16.36 -16.81 5.31
C LEU A 211 17.14 -16.96 6.63
N VAL A 212 17.53 -15.85 7.25
CA VAL A 212 18.31 -15.82 8.50
C VAL A 212 17.41 -15.96 9.73
N ASP A 213 16.35 -15.15 9.82
CA ASP A 213 15.38 -15.15 10.92
C ASP A 213 13.96 -14.92 10.36
N PRO A 214 13.20 -16.00 10.08
CA PRO A 214 11.83 -15.89 9.59
C PRO A 214 10.91 -15.08 10.53
N SER A 215 11.23 -14.98 11.82
CA SER A 215 10.43 -14.20 12.77
C SER A 215 10.67 -12.69 12.63
N ALA A 216 11.80 -12.26 12.05
CA ALA A 216 12.12 -10.86 11.85
C ALA A 216 11.21 -10.19 10.79
N VAL A 217 10.68 -10.97 9.83
CA VAL A 217 9.77 -10.49 8.79
C VAL A 217 8.29 -10.56 9.21
N SER A 218 7.99 -10.68 10.50
CA SER A 218 6.62 -10.77 11.02
C SER A 218 6.38 -9.80 12.17
N GLY A 219 5.14 -9.35 12.32
CA GLY A 219 4.70 -8.49 13.42
C GLY A 219 5.52 -7.21 13.56
N ILE A 220 5.93 -6.92 14.80
CA ILE A 220 6.83 -5.80 15.13
C ILE A 220 8.27 -6.28 15.06
N GLY A 221 9.08 -5.70 14.18
CA GLY A 221 10.41 -6.22 13.87
C GLY A 221 11.35 -5.19 13.25
N PRO A 222 12.59 -5.60 12.98
CA PRO A 222 13.55 -4.74 12.30
C PRO A 222 13.20 -4.52 10.83
N ASP A 223 13.66 -3.41 10.27
CA ASP A 223 13.82 -3.23 8.82
C ASP A 223 14.94 -4.13 8.26
N PRO A 224 14.94 -4.45 6.96
CA PRO A 224 16.02 -5.20 6.35
C PRO A 224 17.27 -4.31 6.20
N VAL A 225 18.45 -4.92 6.22
CA VAL A 225 19.66 -4.22 5.79
C VAL A 225 19.54 -3.92 4.30
N SER A 226 19.74 -2.67 3.93
CA SER A 226 19.73 -2.21 2.53
C SER A 226 20.83 -1.19 2.29
N ASN A 227 20.97 -0.72 1.05
CA ASN A 227 21.86 0.39 0.73
C ASN A 227 21.47 1.68 1.47
N LEU A 228 20.18 1.84 1.77
CA LEU A 228 19.61 3.00 2.47
C LEU A 228 19.77 2.87 3.98
N HIS A 229 19.61 1.65 4.50
CA HIS A 229 19.68 1.32 5.93
C HIS A 229 20.78 0.28 6.16
N PRO A 230 22.05 0.68 6.30
CA PRO A 230 23.16 -0.25 6.48
C PRO A 230 23.15 -0.94 7.85
N GLN A 231 22.29 -0.47 8.77
CA GLN A 231 22.08 -1.06 10.09
C GLN A 231 20.58 -1.21 10.33
N GLN A 232 20.19 -2.38 10.83
CA GLN A 232 18.81 -2.63 11.20
C GLN A 232 18.42 -1.80 12.43
N MET A 233 17.25 -1.20 12.33
CA MET A 233 16.57 -0.44 13.36
C MET A 233 15.28 -1.17 13.75
N VAL A 234 14.97 -1.12 15.05
CA VAL A 234 13.78 -1.78 15.61
C VAL A 234 12.88 -0.70 16.22
N PRO A 235 11.54 -0.82 16.10
CA PRO A 235 10.62 0.11 16.73
C PRO A 235 10.87 0.26 18.23
N THR A 236 10.75 1.48 18.73
CA THR A 236 10.90 1.82 20.14
C THR A 236 9.58 2.34 20.72
N PHE A 237 9.31 1.96 21.96
CA PHE A 237 8.15 2.38 22.75
C PHE A 237 8.64 2.93 24.08
N ALA A 238 8.40 4.22 24.34
CA ALA A 238 8.97 4.94 25.47
C ALA A 238 10.50 4.75 25.57
N GLY A 239 11.18 4.77 24.41
CA GLY A 239 12.62 4.58 24.30
C GLY A 239 13.12 3.14 24.48
N GLN A 240 12.23 2.16 24.67
CA GLN A 240 12.58 0.75 24.76
C GLN A 240 12.36 0.05 23.43
N PRO A 241 13.36 -0.65 22.86
CA PRO A 241 13.17 -1.42 21.64
C PRO A 241 12.19 -2.58 21.88
N VAL A 242 11.29 -2.82 20.93
CA VAL A 242 10.28 -3.88 21.01
C VAL A 242 10.31 -4.73 19.75
N ARG A 243 10.45 -6.04 19.93
CA ARG A 243 10.15 -7.06 18.92
C ARG A 243 8.97 -7.89 19.37
N ALA A 244 7.98 -8.05 18.50
CA ALA A 244 6.78 -8.83 18.76
C ALA A 244 6.36 -9.55 17.47
N PRO A 245 7.03 -10.67 17.11
CA PRO A 245 6.83 -11.33 15.81
C PRO A 245 5.41 -11.89 15.61
N ASN A 246 4.70 -12.18 16.71
CA ASN A 246 3.31 -12.68 16.68
C ASN A 246 2.26 -11.55 16.70
N TYR A 247 2.68 -10.28 16.68
CA TYR A 247 1.74 -9.17 16.63
C TYR A 247 1.08 -9.10 15.25
N THR A 248 -0.20 -8.74 15.20
CA THR A 248 -1.00 -8.85 13.97
C THR A 248 -0.79 -7.71 12.98
N ASN A 249 -0.20 -6.60 13.41
CA ASN A 249 0.15 -5.46 12.56
C ASN A 249 1.63 -5.50 12.21
N ARG A 250 2.01 -4.87 11.09
CA ARG A 250 3.41 -4.72 10.66
C ARG A 250 3.91 -3.35 11.09
N ILE A 251 4.88 -3.34 12.02
CA ILE A 251 5.51 -2.13 12.54
C ILE A 251 7.02 -2.35 12.45
N ILE A 252 7.70 -1.60 11.59
CA ILE A 252 9.04 -1.94 11.11
C ILE A 252 9.97 -0.73 11.08
N GLY A 253 11.25 -0.94 11.42
CA GLY A 253 12.30 0.06 11.26
C GLY A 253 12.35 1.09 12.39
N ASP A 254 12.94 2.26 12.10
CA ASP A 254 13.14 3.34 13.06
C ASP A 254 11.85 4.13 13.35
N ILE A 255 10.93 3.48 14.05
CA ILE A 255 9.68 4.06 14.53
C ILE A 255 9.76 4.27 16.04
N ARG A 256 9.49 5.49 16.49
CA ARG A 256 9.66 5.94 17.87
C ARG A 256 8.33 6.40 18.45
N PHE A 257 7.71 5.56 19.26
CA PHE A 257 6.52 5.91 20.02
C PHE A 257 6.88 6.53 21.37
N GLY A 258 6.32 7.70 21.66
CA GLY A 258 6.50 8.43 22.93
C GLY A 258 5.79 7.77 24.13
N GLU A 259 5.26 6.57 23.97
CA GLU A 259 4.51 5.85 25.00
C GLU A 259 4.83 4.36 25.05
N ALA A 260 4.45 3.71 26.16
CA ALA A 260 4.71 2.29 26.36
C ALA A 260 3.88 1.42 25.43
N PHE A 261 4.46 0.29 25.00
CA PHE A 261 3.84 -0.65 24.06
C PHE A 261 2.42 -1.08 24.48
N LEU A 262 2.25 -1.50 25.73
CA LEU A 262 0.95 -1.96 26.24
C LEU A 262 -0.12 -0.85 26.26
N SER A 263 0.29 0.41 26.41
CA SER A 263 -0.62 1.55 26.30
C SER A 263 -1.06 1.75 24.87
N PHE A 264 -0.14 1.62 23.91
CA PHE A 264 -0.39 1.86 22.50
C PHE A 264 -1.30 0.79 21.86
N VAL A 265 -0.98 -0.49 22.04
CA VAL A 265 -1.63 -1.59 21.29
C VAL A 265 -3.15 -1.67 21.42
N ASN A 266 -3.72 -1.22 22.54
CA ASN A 266 -5.18 -1.21 22.73
C ASN A 266 -5.91 -0.19 21.86
N ARG A 267 -5.18 0.70 21.16
CA ARG A 267 -5.71 1.73 20.27
C ARG A 267 -5.38 1.48 18.81
N LEU A 268 -4.96 0.26 18.48
CA LEU A 268 -4.63 -0.13 17.11
C LEU A 268 -5.68 -1.11 16.62
N GLY A 269 -6.27 -0.76 15.49
CA GLY A 269 -7.01 -1.66 14.65
C GLY A 269 -6.11 -2.75 14.04
N GLN A 270 -6.67 -3.44 13.07
CA GLN A 270 -6.03 -4.56 12.37
C GLN A 270 -5.49 -4.16 11.00
N ARG A 271 -4.54 -4.94 10.49
CA ARG A 271 -3.96 -4.76 9.14
C ARG A 271 -3.27 -3.41 8.94
N ASN A 272 -2.72 -2.86 10.02
CA ASN A 272 -1.96 -1.61 9.96
C ASN A 272 -0.51 -1.90 9.56
N SER A 273 -0.02 -1.14 8.58
CA SER A 273 1.37 -1.18 8.14
C SER A 273 2.05 0.15 8.41
N LEU A 274 2.98 0.17 9.36
CA LEU A 274 3.80 1.31 9.69
C LEU A 274 5.25 0.89 9.41
N ARG A 275 5.86 1.38 8.32
CA ARG A 275 7.19 0.93 7.91
C ARG A 275 8.13 2.11 7.70
N ALA A 276 9.21 2.15 8.46
CA ALA A 276 10.31 3.10 8.33
C ALA A 276 11.57 2.40 7.80
N ASP A 277 11.42 1.69 6.67
CA ASP A 277 12.44 0.86 6.01
C ASP A 277 12.90 1.43 4.64
N GLU A 278 12.25 2.49 4.16
CA GLU A 278 12.71 3.35 3.06
C GLU A 278 13.13 4.72 3.63
N GLY A 279 12.16 5.53 4.06
CA GLY A 279 12.36 6.78 4.81
C GLY A 279 12.18 6.59 6.32
N GLY A 280 12.83 7.45 7.10
CA GLY A 280 12.77 7.44 8.56
C GLY A 280 13.73 8.45 9.18
N PRO A 281 13.64 8.72 10.50
CA PRO A 281 12.76 8.07 11.47
C PRO A 281 11.30 8.53 11.40
N PHE A 282 10.40 7.74 12.01
CA PHE A 282 9.04 8.17 12.34
C PHE A 282 8.92 8.43 13.84
N ALA A 283 8.46 9.60 14.23
CA ALA A 283 8.22 9.97 15.63
C ALA A 283 6.73 10.16 15.89
N PHE A 284 6.19 9.44 16.88
CA PHE A 284 4.80 9.56 17.30
C PHE A 284 4.72 9.98 18.77
N GLY A 285 3.95 11.03 19.04
CA GLY A 285 3.53 11.42 20.38
C GLY A 285 2.64 10.37 21.05
N SER A 286 2.23 10.66 22.29
CA SER A 286 1.33 9.77 23.04
C SER A 286 -0.13 9.94 22.63
N GLY A 287 -0.94 8.90 22.84
CA GLY A 287 -2.39 8.95 22.65
C GLY A 287 -2.83 8.76 21.19
N LEU A 288 -1.92 8.34 20.30
CA LEU A 288 -2.26 7.99 18.92
C LEU A 288 -3.31 6.87 18.89
N GLN A 289 -4.30 7.03 18.02
CA GLN A 289 -5.31 6.03 17.70
C GLN A 289 -5.23 5.72 16.20
N ILE A 290 -5.23 4.44 15.86
CA ILE A 290 -5.14 3.97 14.48
C ILE A 290 -6.28 2.98 14.25
N ALA A 291 -7.13 3.24 13.27
CA ALA A 291 -8.18 2.33 12.83
C ALA A 291 -7.61 1.11 12.08
N ASP A 292 -8.42 0.40 11.31
CA ASP A 292 -7.95 -0.71 10.48
C ASP A 292 -7.35 -0.20 9.15
N GLU A 293 -6.43 -0.98 8.56
CA GLU A 293 -5.88 -0.78 7.21
C GLU A 293 -5.13 0.54 6.99
N VAL A 294 -4.63 1.17 8.05
CA VAL A 294 -3.83 2.39 7.93
C VAL A 294 -2.43 2.05 7.45
N THR A 295 -1.94 2.87 6.51
CA THR A 295 -0.57 2.80 6.02
C THR A 295 0.20 4.05 6.42
N VAL A 296 1.37 3.86 7.04
CA VAL A 296 2.34 4.92 7.31
C VAL A 296 3.70 4.52 6.75
N HIS A 297 4.20 5.31 5.81
CA HIS A 297 5.43 5.02 5.07
C HIS A 297 6.08 6.32 4.60
N ALA A 298 7.32 6.29 4.10
CA ALA A 298 8.00 7.49 3.66
C ALA A 298 9.00 7.17 2.57
N LEU A 299 9.20 8.10 1.63
CA LEU A 299 10.25 7.98 0.63
C LEU A 299 11.64 8.21 1.27
N GLU A 300 12.69 7.79 0.57
CA GLU A 300 14.08 8.05 0.96
C GLU A 300 14.27 9.53 1.33
N HIS A 301 15.11 9.78 2.34
CA HIS A 301 15.44 11.12 2.85
C HIS A 301 14.26 11.92 3.44
N SER A 302 13.12 11.27 3.67
CA SER A 302 11.96 11.90 4.32
C SER A 302 11.59 11.24 5.65
N GLU A 303 11.05 12.06 6.54
CA GLU A 303 10.69 11.69 7.90
C GLU A 303 9.19 11.94 8.15
N ILE A 304 8.67 11.36 9.25
CA ILE A 304 7.32 11.62 9.74
C ILE A 304 7.38 12.03 11.22
N SER A 305 6.73 13.13 11.56
CA SER A 305 6.58 13.58 12.94
C SER A 305 5.11 13.83 13.25
N VAL A 306 4.58 13.15 14.27
CA VAL A 306 3.17 13.22 14.66
C VAL A 306 3.07 13.58 16.13
N GLY A 307 2.34 14.64 16.45
CA GLY A 307 2.08 15.11 17.81
C GLY A 307 1.15 14.19 18.61
N ALA A 308 0.77 14.65 19.80
CA ALA A 308 -0.06 13.88 20.71
C ALA A 308 -1.54 13.82 20.28
N ASN A 309 -2.24 12.78 20.71
CA ASN A 309 -3.69 12.60 20.57
C ASN A 309 -4.22 12.64 19.12
N CYS A 310 -3.40 12.20 18.16
CA CYS A 310 -3.81 12.10 16.77
C CYS A 310 -4.67 10.84 16.51
N GLN A 311 -5.46 10.88 15.44
CA GLN A 311 -6.33 9.78 15.03
C GLN A 311 -6.22 9.54 13.54
N PHE A 312 -5.94 8.30 13.14
CA PHE A 312 -5.90 7.86 11.75
C PHE A 312 -7.06 6.91 11.46
N GLY A 313 -7.94 7.35 10.58
CA GLY A 313 -9.16 6.66 10.19
C GLY A 313 -8.90 5.49 9.25
N PHE A 314 -9.92 4.64 9.07
CA PHE A 314 -9.84 3.42 8.28
C PHE A 314 -9.21 3.66 6.89
N HIS A 315 -8.24 2.84 6.48
CA HIS A 315 -7.62 2.89 5.14
C HIS A 315 -7.00 4.25 4.78
N SER A 316 -6.64 5.07 5.77
CA SER A 316 -5.92 6.32 5.54
C SER A 316 -4.44 6.06 5.28
N VAL A 317 -3.82 6.95 4.50
CA VAL A 317 -2.39 6.89 4.15
C VAL A 317 -1.69 8.14 4.62
N ILE A 318 -0.69 7.98 5.48
CA ILE A 318 0.20 9.06 5.92
C ILE A 318 1.57 8.79 5.33
N HIS A 319 2.03 9.67 4.45
CA HIS A 319 3.23 9.39 3.67
C HIS A 319 4.23 10.55 3.70
N GLY A 320 5.49 10.24 4.06
CA GLY A 320 6.64 11.14 3.93
C GLY A 320 7.13 11.17 2.48
N GLY A 321 7.60 12.30 1.99
CA GLY A 321 8.23 12.30 0.68
C GLY A 321 8.79 13.65 0.30
N GLU A 322 9.42 13.69 -0.87
CA GLU A 322 10.13 14.89 -1.26
C GLU A 322 9.21 16.03 -1.69
N ASP A 323 9.48 17.21 -1.13
CA ASP A 323 9.05 18.50 -1.64
C ASP A 323 10.30 19.31 -1.95
N LEU A 324 10.64 19.43 -3.24
CA LEU A 324 11.84 20.12 -3.72
C LEU A 324 11.90 21.61 -3.33
N ASN A 325 10.81 22.16 -2.79
CA ASN A 325 10.75 23.54 -2.28
C ASN A 325 10.92 23.63 -0.75
N ALA A 326 10.96 22.50 -0.04
CA ALA A 326 11.14 22.42 1.40
C ALA A 326 12.61 22.16 1.78
N PRO A 327 13.09 22.71 2.92
CA PRO A 327 14.43 22.41 3.42
C PRO A 327 14.55 20.93 3.84
N SER A 328 15.73 20.36 3.67
CA SER A 328 16.07 19.00 4.12
C SER A 328 16.43 18.97 5.63
N PRO A 329 16.06 17.92 6.40
CA PRO A 329 15.25 16.78 5.97
C PRO A 329 13.79 17.20 5.73
N GLN A 330 13.15 16.58 4.74
CA GLN A 330 11.74 16.85 4.45
C GLN A 330 10.88 16.03 5.41
N VAL A 331 10.04 16.72 6.19
CA VAL A 331 9.26 16.09 7.26
C VAL A 331 7.78 16.27 6.99
N THR A 332 7.03 15.17 6.88
CA THR A 332 5.57 15.23 7.02
C THR A 332 5.24 15.40 8.48
N THR A 333 4.70 16.57 8.83
CA THR A 333 4.48 16.98 10.22
C THR A 333 2.99 17.07 10.50
N LEU A 334 2.50 16.30 11.46
CA LEU A 334 1.15 16.39 12.00
C LEU A 334 1.26 16.90 13.43
N GLY A 335 0.63 18.04 13.73
CA GLY A 335 0.61 18.62 15.07
C GLY A 335 -0.14 17.77 16.10
N ASN A 336 -0.55 18.37 17.22
CA ASN A 336 -1.37 17.70 18.22
C ASN A 336 -2.84 17.65 17.80
N ASN A 337 -3.59 16.65 18.27
CA ASN A 337 -5.04 16.53 18.10
C ASN A 337 -5.48 16.50 16.62
N ILE A 338 -4.65 15.93 15.73
CA ILE A 338 -4.99 15.79 14.32
C ILE A 338 -6.00 14.66 14.13
N GLN A 339 -6.95 14.86 13.23
CA GLN A 339 -7.85 13.80 12.77
C GLN A 339 -7.67 13.63 11.26
N VAL A 340 -7.25 12.44 10.83
CA VAL A 340 -7.26 12.04 9.42
C VAL A 340 -8.38 11.02 9.26
N GLU A 341 -9.43 11.36 8.54
CA GLU A 341 -10.60 10.48 8.41
C GLU A 341 -10.39 9.36 7.38
N ALA A 342 -11.36 8.46 7.31
CA ALA A 342 -11.26 7.23 6.52
C ALA A 342 -10.92 7.49 5.04
N GLY A 343 -9.96 6.74 4.50
CA GLY A 343 -9.52 6.78 3.11
C GLY A 343 -8.79 8.06 2.69
N ALA A 344 -8.58 9.01 3.62
CA ALA A 344 -7.84 10.23 3.33
C ALA A 344 -6.35 9.94 3.15
N VAL A 345 -5.71 10.72 2.29
CA VAL A 345 -4.27 10.64 1.99
C VAL A 345 -3.63 11.97 2.41
N VAL A 346 -2.64 11.89 3.29
CA VAL A 346 -1.79 13.01 3.68
C VAL A 346 -0.37 12.69 3.21
N PHE A 347 0.13 13.45 2.24
CA PHE A 347 1.43 13.23 1.63
C PHE A 347 2.28 14.50 1.73
N ARG A 348 3.51 14.37 2.23
CA ARG A 348 4.54 15.44 2.25
C ARG A 348 4.00 16.80 2.71
N SER A 349 3.25 16.81 3.80
CA SER A 349 2.48 17.98 4.26
C SER A 349 2.73 18.29 5.74
N THR A 350 2.57 19.56 6.12
CA THR A 350 2.61 20.07 7.48
C THR A 350 1.21 20.52 7.93
N LEU A 351 0.66 19.87 8.96
CA LEU A 351 -0.65 20.18 9.53
C LEU A 351 -0.46 20.74 10.95
N GLY A 352 -0.91 21.97 11.19
CA GLY A 352 -0.92 22.56 12.54
C GLY A 352 -1.92 21.86 13.48
N ASP A 353 -1.77 22.10 14.78
CA ASP A 353 -2.59 21.47 15.82
C ASP A 353 -4.10 21.55 15.54
N GLY A 354 -4.82 20.45 15.78
CA GLY A 354 -6.27 20.39 15.66
C GLY A 354 -6.81 20.39 14.24
N CYS A 355 -5.96 20.20 13.21
CA CYS A 355 -6.47 20.02 11.85
C CYS A 355 -7.32 18.75 11.72
N VAL A 356 -8.33 18.82 10.87
CA VAL A 356 -9.19 17.69 10.49
C VAL A 356 -9.13 17.53 8.98
N ILE A 357 -8.73 16.35 8.52
CA ILE A 357 -8.69 15.97 7.11
C ILE A 357 -9.86 15.03 6.83
N GLY A 358 -10.88 15.55 6.14
CA GLY A 358 -12.13 14.84 5.91
C GLY A 358 -12.00 13.58 5.05
N ALA A 359 -12.98 12.69 5.19
CA ALA A 359 -12.93 11.35 4.60
C ALA A 359 -12.65 11.37 3.10
N GLY A 360 -11.70 10.54 2.67
CA GLY A 360 -11.31 10.37 1.28
C GLY A 360 -10.63 11.57 0.64
N ALA A 361 -10.30 12.63 1.40
CA ALA A 361 -9.58 13.80 0.89
C ALA A 361 -8.12 13.46 0.51
N LEU A 362 -7.54 14.28 -0.36
CA LEU A 362 -6.11 14.25 -0.69
C LEU A 362 -5.49 15.58 -0.27
N VAL A 363 -4.48 15.51 0.59
CA VAL A 363 -3.67 16.65 1.03
C VAL A 363 -2.22 16.35 0.66
N ASP A 364 -1.70 17.10 -0.31
CA ASP A 364 -0.37 16.88 -0.88
C ASP A 364 0.43 18.19 -0.91
N SER A 365 1.68 18.20 -0.44
CA SER A 365 2.54 19.39 -0.39
C SER A 365 1.86 20.61 0.23
N CYS A 366 1.13 20.42 1.33
CA CYS A 366 0.38 21.49 1.99
C CYS A 366 1.00 21.89 3.33
N THR A 367 0.85 23.16 3.70
CA THR A 367 1.11 23.70 5.03
C THR A 367 -0.17 24.32 5.56
N LEU A 368 -0.89 23.60 6.42
CA LEU A 368 -2.16 24.01 6.99
C LEU A 368 -1.98 24.61 8.38
N THR A 369 -2.63 25.74 8.64
CA THR A 369 -2.62 26.37 9.96
C THR A 369 -3.43 25.57 10.97
N ALA A 370 -3.16 25.75 12.26
CA ALA A 370 -3.90 25.09 13.33
C ALA A 370 -5.43 25.26 13.19
N GLY A 371 -6.17 24.19 13.49
CA GLY A 371 -7.63 24.14 13.43
C GLY A 371 -8.22 24.09 12.01
N THR A 372 -7.40 23.95 10.97
CA THR A 372 -7.91 23.87 9.58
C THR A 372 -8.75 22.61 9.39
N VAL A 373 -9.93 22.77 8.81
CA VAL A 373 -10.80 21.65 8.43
C VAL A 373 -10.82 21.53 6.91
N VAL A 374 -10.30 20.43 6.40
CA VAL A 374 -10.40 20.05 4.98
C VAL A 374 -11.66 19.21 4.82
N ALA A 375 -12.59 19.66 3.99
CA ALA A 375 -13.86 18.94 3.80
C ALA A 375 -13.63 17.57 3.14
N PRO A 376 -14.53 16.58 3.37
CA PRO A 376 -14.44 15.27 2.75
C PRO A 376 -14.26 15.35 1.23
N LYS A 377 -13.47 14.42 0.68
CA LYS A 377 -13.14 14.31 -0.75
C LYS A 377 -12.47 15.54 -1.38
N THR A 378 -12.04 16.53 -0.60
CA THR A 378 -11.32 17.69 -1.14
C THR A 378 -9.95 17.27 -1.66
N ILE A 379 -9.53 17.88 -2.77
CA ILE A 379 -8.18 17.74 -3.32
C ILE A 379 -7.45 19.04 -3.03
N LEU A 380 -6.46 18.99 -2.14
CA LEU A 380 -5.63 20.12 -1.78
C LEU A 380 -4.18 19.78 -2.14
N ILE A 381 -3.59 20.55 -3.06
CA ILE A 381 -2.21 20.34 -3.53
C ILE A 381 -1.50 21.68 -3.51
N GLY A 382 -0.37 21.79 -2.81
CA GLY A 382 0.38 23.05 -2.74
C GLY A 382 -0.41 24.18 -2.08
N ASN A 383 -1.24 23.88 -1.07
CA ASN A 383 -2.24 24.78 -0.47
C ASN A 383 -3.33 25.29 -1.42
N VAL A 384 -3.46 24.73 -2.63
CA VAL A 384 -4.48 25.11 -3.60
C VAL A 384 -5.56 24.05 -3.70
N ASN A 385 -6.82 24.47 -3.59
CA ASN A 385 -7.96 23.58 -3.78
C ASN A 385 -8.13 23.26 -5.28
N GLN A 386 -7.93 22.00 -5.64
CA GLN A 386 -8.02 21.48 -7.01
C GLN A 386 -9.41 20.91 -7.35
N GLY A 387 -10.35 21.01 -6.41
CA GLY A 387 -11.72 20.50 -6.52
C GLY A 387 -11.99 19.32 -5.59
N THR A 388 -12.93 18.47 -5.98
CA THR A 388 -13.38 17.33 -5.17
C THR A 388 -13.32 16.02 -5.96
N ILE A 389 -13.08 14.93 -5.24
CA ILE A 389 -13.10 13.56 -5.77
C ILE A 389 -14.55 13.15 -5.99
N SER A 390 -14.88 12.73 -7.20
CA SER A 390 -16.26 12.44 -7.62
C SER A 390 -16.67 10.96 -7.52
N TRP A 391 -15.76 10.09 -7.08
CA TRP A 391 -15.96 8.64 -7.03
C TRP A 391 -15.82 8.06 -5.62
#